data_AF-E3M9K5-F1
#
_entry.id   AF-E3M9K5-F1
#
_cell.length_a   1.000
_cell.length_b   1.000
_cell.length_c   1.000
_cell.angle_alpha   90.00
_cell.angle_beta   90.00
_cell.angle_gamma   90.00
#
_symmetry.space_group_name_H-M   'P 1'
#
loop_
_entity.id
_entity.type
_entity.pdbx_description
1 polymer ?
#
loop_
_entity_poly.entity_id
_entity_poly.type
_entity_poly.pdbx_seq_one_letter_code
_entity_poly.pdbx_strand_id
1 'polypeptide(L)'
;MFNRWVFLLLLVSVAFTETSKVHDVLKTVGKRFGSVLGLPDRNNQKPQYFGVYVSDADTYGTLTEQAVLELKNKTAFEVMTQFIVASSASNAGFKQALVLLAKRMLPDFVAEVCRKKMNKYQYLKYLTQNAALYFPTDNYKEAYNISKTDRYSNVFNFDIYQRDTMAVDTRIEFDIIMNATYHYGQIFHISYIHQGGLCPDIGKVSHSSRNSFDLIIDDVEGINEHNRTKMFLDLFTPQPWQYEHYHPNDLPTTWMYRFNKDETKVYVCQEGVMDVVEYTISQFDSWYFHFGTMWHPDAKMETSEAFKLSITLFKDYDIVGRSTMKLQMGVSPDASIREWNFKFQARRRGEENWIIDRVEVPCNPEVKYKDESLVAIRDIVAKKFVDYVEERNATQWYSTIDFVKEFTKKGKVDFVYCDAGAVSKSYQLILFTHDKGQLHSTKFTKYWMDKSDVPTPAPDTYEFRFKTMSEAASANPEFEYEHEWTIHFEWDQMDQFYHIDKIEMGCGKEFKDGEALAADYLIFNLGGKK
;
A
#
# COMPACT_ATOMS: atom_id res chain seq x y z
N MET A 1 -32.10 41.97 -18.80
CA MET A 1 -31.43 41.75 -17.49
C MET A 1 -31.91 40.50 -16.74
N PHE A 2 -33.10 39.95 -17.02
CA PHE A 2 -33.67 38.80 -16.29
C PHE A 2 -32.97 37.44 -16.54
N ASN A 3 -32.40 37.20 -17.73
CA ASN A 3 -31.78 35.90 -18.07
C ASN A 3 -30.43 35.61 -17.41
N ARG A 4 -29.68 36.61 -16.93
CA ARG A 4 -28.37 36.37 -16.29
C ARG A 4 -28.49 35.83 -14.85
N TRP A 5 -29.56 36.20 -14.15
CA TRP A 5 -29.83 35.73 -12.78
C TRP A 5 -30.28 34.27 -12.73
N VAL A 6 -31.02 33.82 -13.76
CA VAL A 6 -31.51 32.43 -13.86
C VAL A 6 -30.34 31.46 -14.07
N PHE A 7 -29.34 31.81 -14.90
CA PHE A 7 -28.15 30.99 -15.09
C PHE A 7 -27.24 30.93 -13.85
N LEU A 8 -27.11 32.03 -13.11
CA LEU A 8 -26.39 32.06 -11.83
C LEU A 8 -27.08 31.22 -10.76
N LEU A 9 -28.41 31.27 -10.67
CA LEU A 9 -29.19 30.43 -9.76
C LEU A 9 -29.11 28.94 -10.13
N LEU A 10 -29.10 28.61 -11.43
CA LEU A 10 -28.89 27.23 -11.91
C LEU A 10 -27.48 26.71 -11.60
N LEU A 11 -26.43 27.53 -11.80
CA LEU A 11 -25.05 27.15 -11.45
C LEU A 11 -24.87 26.97 -9.95
N VAL A 12 -25.49 27.82 -9.13
CA VAL A 12 -25.51 27.67 -7.67
C VAL A 12 -26.27 26.40 -7.28
N SER A 13 -27.39 26.10 -7.94
CA SER A 13 -28.17 24.87 -7.69
C SER A 13 -27.39 23.60 -8.05
N VAL A 14 -26.68 23.61 -9.19
CA VAL A 14 -25.82 22.50 -9.61
C VAL A 14 -24.65 22.33 -8.64
N ALA A 15 -24.00 23.43 -8.21
CA ALA A 15 -22.95 23.40 -7.20
C ALA A 15 -23.47 22.90 -5.83
N PHE A 16 -24.70 23.24 -5.43
CA PHE A 16 -25.33 22.71 -4.22
C PHE A 16 -25.68 21.23 -4.34
N THR A 17 -26.10 20.76 -5.51
CA THR A 17 -26.36 19.32 -5.73
C THR A 17 -25.09 18.49 -5.83
N GLU A 18 -24.00 19.04 -6.35
CA GLU A 18 -22.70 18.34 -6.36
C GLU A 18 -22.06 18.35 -4.97
N THR A 19 -22.13 19.46 -4.23
CA THR A 19 -21.68 19.48 -2.82
C THR A 19 -22.55 18.60 -1.93
N SER A 20 -23.86 18.47 -2.18
CA SER A 20 -24.70 17.53 -1.42
C SER A 20 -24.36 16.07 -1.73
N LYS A 21 -24.08 15.74 -3.00
CA LYS A 21 -23.58 14.41 -3.40
C LYS A 21 -22.22 14.11 -2.80
N VAL A 22 -21.28 15.06 -2.82
CA VAL A 22 -19.98 14.93 -2.15
C VAL A 22 -20.17 14.78 -0.63
N HIS A 23 -21.10 15.50 -0.02
CA HIS A 23 -21.40 15.41 1.40
C HIS A 23 -22.06 14.07 1.77
N ASP A 24 -22.92 13.51 0.92
CA ASP A 24 -23.53 12.19 1.14
C ASP A 24 -22.55 11.05 0.88
N VAL A 25 -21.64 11.19 -0.10
CA VAL A 25 -20.49 10.29 -0.27
C VAL A 25 -19.58 10.36 0.96
N LEU A 26 -19.24 11.56 1.45
CA LEU A 26 -18.46 11.75 2.68
C LEU A 26 -19.16 11.20 3.93
N LYS A 27 -20.49 11.31 4.04
CA LYS A 27 -21.27 10.66 5.12
C LYS A 27 -21.25 9.15 5.01
N THR A 28 -21.31 8.61 3.78
CA THR A 28 -21.29 7.16 3.55
C THR A 28 -19.90 6.59 3.86
N VAL A 29 -18.83 7.30 3.47
CA VAL A 29 -17.45 7.00 3.88
C VAL A 29 -17.29 7.13 5.40
N GLY A 30 -17.84 8.18 6.01
CA GLY A 30 -17.80 8.41 7.47
C GLY A 30 -18.57 7.38 8.30
N LYS A 31 -19.72 6.89 7.81
CA LYS A 31 -20.49 5.79 8.46
C LYS A 31 -19.75 4.45 8.37
N ARG A 32 -19.04 4.18 7.27
CA ARG A 32 -18.24 2.97 7.08
C ARG A 32 -17.00 2.95 7.97
N PHE A 33 -16.31 4.10 8.11
CA PHE A 33 -15.22 4.25 9.09
C PHE A 33 -15.74 4.06 10.52
N GLY A 34 -16.98 4.49 10.75
CA GLY A 34 -17.80 4.19 11.91
C GLY A 34 -17.70 2.72 12.34
N SER A 35 -18.10 1.82 11.45
CA SER A 35 -18.15 0.38 11.77
C SER A 35 -16.77 -0.28 11.83
N VAL A 36 -15.78 0.18 11.07
CA VAL A 36 -14.41 -0.41 11.06
C VAL A 36 -13.66 -0.10 12.36
N LEU A 37 -13.87 1.07 12.97
CA LEU A 37 -13.29 1.43 14.28
C LEU A 37 -14.16 1.02 15.48
N GLY A 38 -15.32 0.37 15.27
CA GLY A 38 -16.28 0.09 16.34
C GLY A 38 -16.93 1.36 16.94
N LEU A 39 -17.04 2.43 16.16
CA LEU A 39 -17.72 3.66 16.54
C LEU A 39 -19.24 3.42 16.57
N PRO A 40 -19.92 3.69 17.70
CA PRO A 40 -21.37 3.60 17.79
C PRO A 40 -22.07 4.68 16.97
N ASP A 41 -23.31 4.38 16.56
CA ASP A 41 -24.15 5.25 15.75
C ASP A 41 -24.34 6.64 16.42
N ARG A 42 -24.47 7.66 15.57
CA ARG A 42 -24.35 9.11 15.86
C ARG A 42 -25.22 9.63 17.02
N ASN A 43 -26.22 8.86 17.45
CA ASN A 43 -27.28 9.34 18.33
C ASN A 43 -27.22 8.86 19.79
N ASN A 44 -26.33 7.93 20.17
CA ASN A 44 -26.47 7.24 21.47
C ASN A 44 -25.29 7.26 22.44
N GLN A 45 -24.35 8.22 22.32
CA GLN A 45 -23.35 8.41 23.37
C GLN A 45 -23.19 9.88 23.73
N LYS A 46 -23.75 10.27 24.88
CA LYS A 46 -23.29 11.44 25.63
C LYS A 46 -21.93 11.06 26.24
N PRO A 47 -20.78 11.59 25.77
CA PRO A 47 -19.49 11.27 26.37
C PRO A 47 -19.38 12.02 27.70
N GLN A 48 -19.31 11.28 28.81
CA GLN A 48 -19.18 11.82 30.17
C GLN A 48 -17.79 12.41 30.51
N TYR A 49 -16.96 12.78 29.52
CA TYR A 49 -15.57 13.20 29.76
C TYR A 49 -15.21 14.64 29.37
N PHE A 50 -16.15 15.45 28.87
CA PHE A 50 -15.85 16.83 28.42
C PHE A 50 -16.54 17.86 29.33
N GLY A 51 -15.77 18.42 30.26
CA GLY A 51 -16.26 19.22 31.38
C GLY A 51 -16.46 20.72 31.13
N VAL A 52 -16.42 21.25 29.90
CA VAL A 52 -16.78 22.66 29.67
C VAL A 52 -17.49 22.79 28.31
N TYR A 53 -18.81 22.97 28.35
CA TYR A 53 -19.63 23.24 27.17
C TYR A 53 -19.74 24.76 26.96
N VAL A 54 -18.83 25.33 26.18
CA VAL A 54 -19.07 26.63 25.54
C VAL A 54 -19.33 26.35 24.06
N SER A 55 -20.61 26.15 23.73
CA SER A 55 -21.06 25.83 22.37
C SER A 55 -21.35 27.09 21.54
N ASP A 56 -21.06 28.27 22.07
CA ASP A 56 -21.46 29.55 21.51
C ASP A 56 -20.26 30.49 21.38
N ALA A 57 -20.07 30.99 20.16
CA ALA A 57 -18.99 31.92 19.80
C ALA A 57 -19.11 33.24 20.58
N ASP A 58 -20.34 33.69 20.85
CA ASP A 58 -20.58 34.94 21.58
C ASP A 58 -20.18 34.78 23.05
N THR A 59 -20.61 33.69 23.69
CA THR A 59 -20.21 33.35 25.06
C THR A 59 -18.68 33.25 25.17
N TYR A 60 -17.99 32.62 24.21
CA TYR A 60 -16.53 32.55 24.21
C TYR A 60 -15.85 33.91 24.02
N GLY A 61 -16.43 34.77 23.17
CA GLY A 61 -15.94 36.13 22.95
C GLY A 61 -15.91 36.97 24.23
N THR A 62 -16.79 36.69 25.19
CA THR A 62 -16.88 37.43 26.46
C THR A 62 -15.91 36.95 27.56
N LEU A 63 -15.21 35.83 27.36
CA LEU A 63 -14.26 35.30 28.34
C LEU A 63 -13.08 36.25 28.56
N THR A 64 -12.52 36.27 29.76
CA THR A 64 -11.27 37.01 30.01
C THR A 64 -10.09 36.33 29.29
N GLU A 65 -9.02 37.07 29.01
CA GLU A 65 -7.80 36.50 28.43
C GLU A 65 -7.21 35.37 29.28
N GLN A 66 -7.33 35.48 30.61
CA GLN A 66 -6.89 34.43 31.54
C GLN A 66 -7.73 33.15 31.40
N ALA A 67 -9.07 33.27 31.31
CA ALA A 67 -9.94 32.12 31.10
C ALA A 67 -9.71 31.46 29.72
N VAL A 68 -9.42 32.26 28.69
CA VAL A 68 -9.02 31.76 27.37
C VAL A 68 -7.71 30.97 27.45
N LEU A 69 -6.71 31.48 28.17
CA LEU A 69 -5.42 30.80 28.35
C LEU A 69 -5.57 29.47 29.11
N GLU A 70 -6.37 29.45 30.18
CA GLU A 70 -6.69 28.22 30.92
C GLU A 70 -7.36 27.17 30.03
N LEU A 71 -8.30 27.58 29.17
CA LEU A 71 -8.95 26.69 28.22
C LEU A 71 -7.97 26.16 27.16
N LYS A 72 -7.07 27.01 26.65
CA LYS A 72 -6.02 26.61 25.69
C LYS A 72 -5.08 25.58 26.30
N ASN A 73 -4.62 25.81 27.54
CA ASN A 73 -3.80 24.86 28.31
C ASN A 73 -4.51 23.52 28.48
N LYS A 74 -5.76 23.54 28.97
CA LYS A 74 -6.56 22.33 29.15
C LYS A 74 -6.74 21.56 27.85
N THR A 75 -7.06 22.27 26.76
CA THR A 75 -7.25 21.66 25.44
C THR A 75 -5.97 21.04 24.90
N ALA A 76 -4.83 21.74 25.02
CA ALA A 76 -3.54 21.23 24.59
C ALA A 76 -3.16 19.96 25.37
N PHE A 77 -3.31 19.98 26.70
CA PHE A 77 -3.09 18.83 27.55
C PHE A 77 -3.96 17.63 27.13
N GLU A 78 -5.27 17.83 26.94
CA GLU A 78 -6.18 16.77 26.50
C GLU A 78 -5.74 16.15 25.16
N VAL A 79 -5.43 16.98 24.16
CA VAL A 79 -5.02 16.51 22.83
C VAL A 79 -3.69 15.75 22.90
N MET A 80 -2.71 16.30 23.61
CA MET A 80 -1.41 15.66 23.85
C MET A 80 -1.57 14.29 24.51
N THR A 81 -2.39 14.19 25.56
CA THR A 81 -2.68 12.90 26.21
C THR A 81 -3.27 11.88 25.23
N GLN A 82 -4.18 12.31 24.33
CA GLN A 82 -4.71 11.39 23.32
C GLN A 82 -3.64 10.93 22.34
N PHE A 83 -2.70 11.79 21.93
CA PHE A 83 -1.57 11.37 21.07
C PHE A 83 -0.64 10.39 21.78
N ILE A 84 -0.38 10.57 23.07
CA ILE A 84 0.41 9.64 23.89
C ILE A 84 -0.29 8.29 24.00
N VAL A 85 -1.58 8.27 24.32
CA VAL A 85 -2.33 7.00 24.37
C VAL A 85 -2.39 6.35 22.99
N ALA A 86 -2.49 7.13 21.92
CA ALA A 86 -2.49 6.63 20.55
C ALA A 86 -1.09 6.23 20.01
N SER A 87 0.00 6.47 20.76
CA SER A 87 1.37 6.26 20.25
C SER A 87 1.80 4.79 20.20
N SER A 88 1.10 3.91 20.94
CA SER A 88 1.29 2.46 20.90
C SER A 88 -0.06 1.74 20.85
N ALA A 89 -0.17 0.74 19.96
CA ALA A 89 -1.37 -0.11 19.85
C ALA A 89 -1.63 -0.93 21.13
N SER A 90 -0.59 -1.14 21.94
CA SER A 90 -0.64 -1.87 23.21
C SER A 90 -1.10 -1.01 24.40
N ASN A 91 -1.28 0.30 24.22
CA ASN A 91 -1.75 1.18 25.28
C ASN A 91 -3.23 0.91 25.62
N ALA A 92 -3.54 0.91 26.92
CA ALA A 92 -4.92 0.92 27.38
C ALA A 92 -5.64 2.17 26.86
N GLY A 93 -6.74 2.00 26.13
CA GLY A 93 -7.51 3.10 25.56
C GLY A 93 -7.06 3.56 24.17
N PHE A 94 -6.10 2.88 23.52
CA PHE A 94 -5.64 3.18 22.15
C PHE A 94 -6.79 3.48 21.16
N LYS A 95 -7.76 2.57 21.05
CA LYS A 95 -8.92 2.72 20.13
C LYS A 95 -9.74 3.98 20.49
N GLN A 96 -9.97 4.22 21.78
CA GLN A 96 -10.73 5.38 22.24
C GLN A 96 -9.98 6.69 21.94
N ALA A 97 -8.65 6.70 22.09
CA ALA A 97 -7.84 7.87 21.77
C ALA A 97 -7.89 8.25 20.29
N LEU A 98 -7.80 7.26 19.39
CA LEU A 98 -7.97 7.49 17.94
C LEU A 98 -9.34 8.09 17.61
N VAL A 99 -10.41 7.61 18.26
CA VAL A 99 -11.77 8.13 18.09
C VAL A 99 -11.86 9.60 18.53
N LEU A 100 -11.23 9.95 19.66
CA LEU A 100 -11.24 11.30 20.20
C LEU A 100 -10.41 12.26 19.32
N LEU A 101 -9.24 11.83 18.85
CA LEU A 101 -8.44 12.59 17.88
C LEU A 101 -9.20 12.81 16.58
N ALA A 102 -9.83 11.76 16.04
CA ALA A 102 -10.63 11.85 14.83
C ALA A 102 -11.79 12.84 14.97
N LYS A 103 -12.43 12.95 16.15
CA LYS A 103 -13.48 13.94 16.41
C LYS A 103 -12.93 15.37 16.49
N ARG A 104 -11.68 15.54 16.97
CA ARG A 104 -11.02 16.84 17.14
C ARG A 104 -10.45 17.40 15.84
N MET A 105 -10.17 16.57 14.83
CA MET A 105 -9.66 17.00 13.52
C MET A 105 -10.76 17.58 12.63
N LEU A 106 -10.50 18.75 12.04
CA LEU A 106 -11.40 19.41 11.10
C LEU A 106 -11.57 18.64 9.77
N PRO A 107 -12.63 18.91 8.98
CA PRO A 107 -12.81 18.30 7.66
C PRO A 107 -11.68 18.63 6.66
N ASP A 108 -11.14 19.85 6.72
CA ASP A 108 -10.05 20.38 5.91
C ASP A 108 -8.66 20.21 6.57
N PHE A 109 -8.59 19.32 7.56
CA PHE A 109 -7.35 18.99 8.28
C PHE A 109 -6.23 18.54 7.33
N VAL A 110 -5.01 19.01 7.62
CA VAL A 110 -3.78 18.57 6.95
C VAL A 110 -2.74 18.18 8.00
N ALA A 111 -2.18 16.99 7.88
CA ALA A 111 -0.96 16.60 8.57
C ALA A 111 0.22 16.67 7.59
N GLU A 112 1.34 17.20 8.03
CA GLU A 112 2.63 17.07 7.37
C GLU A 112 3.50 16.12 8.19
N VAL A 113 3.68 14.91 7.66
CA VAL A 113 4.58 13.91 8.23
C VAL A 113 5.74 13.77 7.28
N CYS A 114 6.94 14.14 7.72
CA CYS A 114 8.15 13.94 6.91
C CYS A 114 8.06 14.54 5.51
N ARG A 115 7.57 15.79 5.43
CA ARG A 115 7.33 16.56 4.19
C ARG A 115 6.24 15.99 3.28
N LYS A 116 5.54 14.93 3.69
CA LYS A 116 4.35 14.41 3.00
C LYS A 116 3.08 14.94 3.65
N LYS A 117 2.19 15.48 2.82
CA LYS A 117 0.89 15.99 3.26
C LYS A 117 -0.14 14.87 3.23
N MET A 118 -0.84 14.71 4.34
CA MET A 118 -1.88 13.72 4.54
C MET A 118 -3.17 14.42 4.93
N ASN A 119 -4.28 14.01 4.32
CA ASN A 119 -5.60 14.39 4.83
C ASN A 119 -5.94 13.61 6.10
N LYS A 120 -7.08 13.96 6.71
CA LYS A 120 -7.57 13.32 7.95
C LYS A 120 -7.61 11.79 7.89
N TYR A 121 -8.06 11.22 6.77
CA TYR A 121 -8.16 9.78 6.60
C TYR A 121 -6.79 9.11 6.54
N GLN A 122 -5.90 9.65 5.69
CA GLN A 122 -4.53 9.17 5.54
C GLN A 122 -3.75 9.24 6.86
N TYR A 123 -3.92 10.34 7.61
CA TYR A 123 -3.21 10.54 8.87
C TYR A 123 -3.70 9.61 10.00
N LEU A 124 -5.02 9.38 10.12
CA LEU A 124 -5.54 8.41 11.11
C LEU A 124 -5.12 6.98 10.77
N LYS A 125 -5.10 6.62 9.48
CA LYS A 125 -4.55 5.35 9.00
C LYS A 125 -3.07 5.23 9.39
N TYR A 126 -2.28 6.26 9.10
CA TYR A 126 -0.88 6.33 9.49
C TYR A 126 -0.66 6.19 11.00
N LEU A 127 -1.38 6.93 11.84
CA LEU A 127 -1.27 6.83 13.30
C LEU A 127 -1.57 5.43 13.81
N THR A 128 -2.65 4.82 13.31
CA THR A 128 -3.07 3.47 13.70
C THR A 128 -1.98 2.45 13.39
N GLN A 129 -1.38 2.56 12.21
CA GLN A 129 -0.38 1.63 11.71
C GLN A 129 0.99 1.86 12.37
N ASN A 130 1.37 3.11 12.58
CA ASN A 130 2.64 3.45 13.22
C ASN A 130 2.65 3.06 14.70
N ALA A 131 1.50 3.11 15.38
CA ALA A 131 1.38 2.70 16.78
C ALA A 131 1.72 1.22 17.03
N ALA A 132 1.62 0.37 16.01
CA ALA A 132 2.03 -1.04 16.08
C ALA A 132 3.56 -1.22 16.23
N LEU A 133 4.34 -0.17 15.93
CA LEU A 133 5.81 -0.21 15.91
C LEU A 133 6.47 0.24 17.22
N TYR A 134 5.68 0.57 18.26
CA TYR A 134 6.22 1.06 19.53
C TYR A 134 5.70 0.29 20.74
N PHE A 135 6.58 0.13 21.72
CA PHE A 135 6.18 -0.33 23.05
C PHE A 135 5.31 0.72 23.74
N PRO A 136 4.46 0.30 24.70
CA PRO A 136 3.74 1.22 25.58
C PRO A 136 4.69 2.25 26.20
N THR A 137 4.21 3.49 26.32
CA THR A 137 4.99 4.55 26.97
C THR A 137 4.76 4.50 28.47
N ASP A 138 5.69 3.91 29.22
CA ASP A 138 5.56 3.76 30.68
C ASP A 138 6.01 5.00 31.48
N ASN A 139 6.83 5.87 30.87
CA ASN A 139 7.42 7.04 31.52
C ASN A 139 7.19 8.30 30.68
N TYR A 140 6.07 8.97 30.91
CA TYR A 140 5.78 10.25 30.28
C TYR A 140 6.26 11.41 31.18
N LYS A 141 6.99 12.37 30.59
CA LYS A 141 7.19 13.69 31.19
C LYS A 141 6.23 14.66 30.54
N GLU A 142 5.33 15.23 31.34
CA GLU A 142 4.38 16.27 30.94
C GLU A 142 5.13 17.55 30.53
N ALA A 143 5.58 17.60 29.28
CA ALA A 143 6.28 18.73 28.72
C ALA A 143 5.68 19.07 27.35
N TYR A 144 4.93 20.16 27.31
CA TYR A 144 4.44 20.79 26.09
C TYR A 144 4.60 22.30 26.20
N ASN A 145 4.92 22.96 25.09
CA ASN A 145 5.04 24.41 25.04
C ASN A 145 3.87 24.99 24.25
N ILE A 146 3.11 25.89 24.88
CA ILE A 146 2.09 26.67 24.19
C ILE A 146 2.68 27.97 23.67
N SER A 147 2.42 28.24 22.40
CA SER A 147 2.77 29.51 21.76
C SER A 147 1.73 30.58 22.10
N LYS A 148 2.21 31.81 22.30
CA LYS A 148 1.33 32.97 22.42
C LYS A 148 0.63 33.22 21.07
N THR A 149 -0.69 33.10 21.08
CA THR A 149 -1.56 33.12 19.90
C THR A 149 -2.77 34.01 20.16
N ASP A 150 -3.46 34.43 19.09
CA ASP A 150 -4.72 35.17 19.22
C ASP A 150 -5.81 34.32 19.92
N ARG A 151 -6.91 34.94 20.36
CA ARG A 151 -7.98 34.26 21.10
C ARG A 151 -8.54 33.01 20.40
N TYR A 152 -8.60 32.99 19.08
CA TYR A 152 -9.28 31.97 18.27
C TYR A 152 -8.33 30.91 17.68
N SER A 153 -7.02 31.02 17.92
CA SER A 153 -6.03 30.02 17.56
C SER A 153 -5.35 29.43 18.80
N ASN A 154 -5.01 28.15 18.77
CA ASN A 154 -4.21 27.51 19.81
C ASN A 154 -3.09 26.71 19.14
N VAL A 155 -1.85 27.07 19.45
CA VAL A 155 -0.65 26.44 18.88
C VAL A 155 0.23 25.94 20.01
N PHE A 156 0.59 24.68 19.95
CA PHE A 156 1.44 24.05 20.94
C PHE A 156 2.28 22.94 20.34
N ASN A 157 3.41 22.66 20.99
CA ASN A 157 4.27 21.55 20.63
C ASN A 157 4.57 20.65 21.81
N PHE A 158 4.84 19.39 21.52
CA PHE A 158 5.22 18.39 22.51
C PHE A 158 5.98 17.25 21.83
N ASP A 159 6.74 16.52 22.64
CA ASP A 159 7.48 15.36 22.18
C ASP A 159 6.99 14.10 22.87
N ILE A 160 6.96 13.00 22.11
CA ILE A 160 6.78 11.65 22.65
C ILE A 160 8.13 10.94 22.56
N TYR A 161 8.67 10.59 23.72
CA TYR A 161 9.84 9.74 23.83
C TYR A 161 9.38 8.31 24.10
N GLN A 162 9.68 7.41 23.18
CA GLN A 162 9.29 6.02 23.30
C GLN A 162 10.33 5.11 22.65
N ARG A 163 10.23 3.83 22.96
CA ARG A 163 11.10 2.82 22.37
C ARG A 163 10.32 2.05 21.31
N ASP A 164 10.91 1.91 20.13
CA ASP A 164 10.33 1.10 19.09
C ASP A 164 10.44 -0.41 19.43
N THR A 165 9.72 -1.23 18.69
CA THR A 165 9.71 -2.69 18.85
C THR A 165 11.07 -3.38 18.58
N MET A 166 12.05 -2.66 18.02
CA MET A 166 13.44 -3.10 17.81
C MET A 166 14.40 -2.53 18.88
N ALA A 167 13.83 -1.99 19.96
CA ALA A 167 14.55 -1.41 21.09
C ALA A 167 15.36 -0.14 20.78
N VAL A 168 15.02 0.60 19.73
CA VAL A 168 15.60 1.91 19.42
C VAL A 168 14.82 3.01 20.13
N ASP A 169 15.53 3.79 20.95
CA ASP A 169 14.96 4.97 21.59
C ASP A 169 14.66 6.04 20.53
N THR A 170 13.45 6.56 20.57
CA THR A 170 12.87 7.37 19.51
C THR A 170 12.18 8.60 20.09
N ARG A 171 12.33 9.73 19.40
CA ARG A 171 11.62 10.98 19.71
C ARG A 171 10.70 11.31 18.54
N ILE A 172 9.40 11.45 18.82
CA ILE A 172 8.41 11.93 17.86
C ILE A 172 8.02 13.34 18.28
N GLU A 173 8.22 14.29 17.39
CA GLU A 173 7.97 15.70 17.63
C GLU A 173 6.62 16.08 17.00
N PHE A 174 5.79 16.82 17.73
CA PHE A 174 4.50 17.30 17.25
C PHE A 174 4.41 18.82 17.39
N ASP A 175 4.06 19.50 16.29
CA ASP A 175 3.53 20.86 16.33
C ASP A 175 2.05 20.84 15.92
N ILE A 176 1.17 21.27 16.81
CA ILE A 176 -0.28 21.24 16.62
C ILE A 176 -0.79 22.67 16.45
N ILE A 177 -1.58 22.89 15.41
CA ILE A 177 -2.35 24.12 15.20
C ILE A 177 -3.83 23.78 15.29
N MET A 178 -4.55 24.55 16.11
CA MET A 178 -5.98 24.42 16.27
C MET A 178 -6.70 25.74 16.05
N ASN A 179 -7.88 25.67 15.45
CA ASN A 179 -8.76 26.82 15.22
C ASN A 179 -10.04 26.68 16.05
N ALA A 180 -10.58 27.79 16.53
CA ALA A 180 -11.88 27.83 17.19
C ALA A 180 -13.01 27.65 16.16
N THR A 181 -13.82 26.61 16.32
CA THR A 181 -14.93 26.28 15.40
C THR A 181 -16.24 25.89 16.09
N TYR A 182 -16.22 25.68 17.42
CA TYR A 182 -17.43 25.46 18.24
C TYR A 182 -18.24 24.21 17.86
N HIS A 183 -17.62 23.21 17.24
CA HIS A 183 -18.28 21.95 16.92
C HIS A 183 -18.30 20.96 18.09
N TYR A 184 -19.33 20.10 18.16
CA TYR A 184 -19.40 18.99 19.12
C TYR A 184 -19.20 19.37 20.61
N GLY A 185 -19.64 20.58 21.01
CA GLY A 185 -19.48 21.08 22.38
C GLY A 185 -18.04 21.44 22.74
N GLN A 186 -17.19 21.62 21.74
CA GLN A 186 -15.76 21.83 21.84
C GLN A 186 -15.35 23.10 21.06
N ILE A 187 -14.47 23.91 21.65
CA ILE A 187 -14.06 25.19 21.01
C ILE A 187 -13.00 24.95 19.94
N PHE A 188 -11.84 24.44 20.34
CA PHE A 188 -10.69 24.26 19.44
C PHE A 188 -10.72 22.91 18.73
N HIS A 189 -10.46 22.92 17.42
CA HIS A 189 -10.29 21.73 16.60
C HIS A 189 -8.98 21.79 15.83
N ILE A 190 -8.35 20.64 15.64
CA ILE A 190 -7.06 20.53 14.97
C ILE A 190 -7.26 20.81 13.48
N SER A 191 -6.58 21.84 13.00
CA SER A 191 -6.54 22.23 11.59
C SER A 191 -5.25 21.73 10.92
N TYR A 192 -4.13 21.72 11.65
CA TYR A 192 -2.84 21.33 11.12
C TYR A 192 -2.00 20.58 12.14
N ILE A 193 -1.22 19.60 11.66
CA ILE A 193 -0.17 18.93 12.44
C ILE A 193 1.10 18.91 11.61
N HIS A 194 2.21 19.32 12.21
CA HIS A 194 3.54 18.93 11.75
C HIS A 194 4.05 17.81 12.65
N GLN A 195 4.48 16.69 12.08
CA GLN A 195 5.05 15.57 12.82
C GLN A 195 6.48 15.28 12.32
N GLY A 196 7.44 15.40 13.24
CA GLY A 196 8.88 15.23 13.00
C GLY A 196 9.50 14.00 13.69
N GLY A 197 10.82 13.97 13.74
CA GLY A 197 11.63 12.98 14.47
C GLY A 197 12.00 11.68 13.71
N LEU A 198 11.02 11.02 13.08
CA LEU A 198 11.19 9.67 12.48
C LEU A 198 11.06 9.65 10.96
N CYS A 199 11.65 10.65 10.31
CA CYS A 199 11.52 10.78 8.87
C CYS A 199 12.56 9.97 8.11
N PRO A 200 12.21 9.47 6.91
CA PRO A 200 13.13 8.71 6.06
C PRO A 200 14.50 9.37 5.85
N ASP A 201 14.53 10.69 5.90
CA ASP A 201 15.72 11.51 5.68
C ASP A 201 16.63 11.63 6.93
N ILE A 202 16.21 11.09 8.09
CA ILE A 202 16.87 11.25 9.40
C ILE A 202 17.38 9.89 9.93
N GLY A 203 17.79 8.99 9.04
CA GLY A 203 18.76 7.95 9.43
C GLY A 203 20.12 8.60 9.62
N LYS A 204 20.95 8.11 10.57
CA LYS A 204 22.31 8.64 10.77
C LYS A 204 23.18 8.51 9.51
N VAL A 205 22.84 7.55 8.64
CA VAL A 205 23.52 7.26 7.37
C VAL A 205 22.46 6.84 6.34
N SER A 206 22.48 7.45 5.16
CA SER A 206 21.64 7.07 4.00
C SER A 206 22.54 6.65 2.84
N HIS A 207 22.30 5.48 2.25
CA HIS A 207 23.12 4.88 1.20
C HIS A 207 22.29 4.58 -0.06
N SER A 208 22.88 4.82 -1.24
CA SER A 208 22.21 4.60 -2.53
C SER A 208 23.05 3.92 -3.62
N SER A 209 24.39 3.84 -3.56
CA SER A 209 25.17 2.95 -4.46
C SER A 209 26.67 2.95 -4.17
N ARG A 210 27.39 1.99 -4.79
CA ARG A 210 28.78 1.55 -4.55
C ARG A 210 29.87 2.64 -4.44
N ASN A 211 29.66 3.84 -4.97
CA ASN A 211 30.65 4.92 -4.94
C ASN A 211 30.48 5.90 -3.75
N SER A 212 29.49 5.71 -2.88
CA SER A 212 29.21 6.66 -1.79
C SER A 212 29.56 6.13 -0.39
N PHE A 213 30.07 4.91 -0.26
CA PHE A 213 30.55 4.44 1.04
C PHE A 213 31.77 5.27 1.48
N ASP A 214 32.70 5.59 0.58
CA ASP A 214 33.88 6.39 0.94
C ASP A 214 33.57 7.86 1.31
N LEU A 215 32.33 8.32 1.11
CA LEU A 215 31.91 9.72 1.35
C LEU A 215 30.86 9.90 2.46
N ILE A 216 30.26 8.81 2.98
CA ILE A 216 29.27 8.85 4.08
C ILE A 216 29.78 8.09 5.31
N ILE A 217 30.84 7.27 5.18
CA ILE A 217 31.50 6.57 6.30
C ILE A 217 32.55 7.47 6.98
N ASP A 218 32.24 8.75 7.20
CA ASP A 218 32.95 9.57 8.20
C ASP A 218 32.16 9.68 9.52
N ASP A 219 30.84 9.37 9.51
CA ASP A 219 29.96 9.56 10.69
C ASP A 219 29.65 8.28 11.50
N VAL A 220 30.14 7.10 11.06
CA VAL A 220 30.08 5.86 11.86
C VAL A 220 31.46 5.21 11.86
N GLU A 221 32.30 5.64 12.80
CA GLU A 221 33.55 4.95 13.16
C GLU A 221 33.26 3.43 13.30
N GLY A 222 33.89 2.60 12.47
CA GLY A 222 33.82 1.13 12.54
C GLY A 222 33.14 0.40 11.37
N ILE A 223 32.30 1.04 10.54
CA ILE A 223 31.75 0.35 9.33
C ILE A 223 32.84 0.12 8.27
N ASN A 224 33.76 1.08 8.12
CA ASN A 224 34.89 1.03 7.19
C ASN A 224 35.86 -0.13 7.46
N GLU A 225 35.95 -0.60 8.71
CA GLU A 225 36.88 -1.65 9.12
C GLU A 225 36.36 -3.08 8.84
N HIS A 226 35.08 -3.21 8.44
CA HIS A 226 34.41 -4.50 8.29
C HIS A 226 33.82 -4.71 6.89
N ASN A 227 34.67 -5.13 5.95
CA ASN A 227 34.29 -5.48 4.56
C ASN A 227 33.04 -6.39 4.48
N ARG A 228 32.85 -7.31 5.43
CA ARG A 228 31.70 -8.23 5.47
C ARG A 228 30.39 -7.57 5.91
N THR A 229 30.45 -6.54 6.75
CA THR A 229 29.28 -5.73 7.11
C THR A 229 28.82 -4.94 5.90
N LYS A 230 29.75 -4.37 5.13
CA LYS A 230 29.45 -3.73 3.83
C LYS A 230 28.75 -4.70 2.87
N MET A 231 29.30 -5.91 2.70
CA MET A 231 28.67 -6.95 1.87
C MET A 231 27.27 -7.36 2.35
N PHE A 232 27.01 -7.35 3.66
CA PHE A 232 25.68 -7.63 4.20
C PHE A 232 24.69 -6.49 3.87
N LEU A 233 25.10 -5.23 4.05
CA LEU A 233 24.27 -4.07 3.74
C LEU A 233 23.99 -3.93 2.24
N ASP A 234 24.95 -4.31 1.40
CA ASP A 234 24.79 -4.36 -0.07
C ASP A 234 23.67 -5.31 -0.51
N LEU A 235 23.24 -6.27 0.30
CA LEU A 235 22.14 -7.19 -0.05
C LEU A 235 20.78 -6.50 -0.20
N PHE A 236 20.63 -5.32 0.40
CA PHE A 236 19.39 -4.52 0.37
C PHE A 236 19.34 -3.56 -0.82
N THR A 237 20.47 -3.35 -1.52
CA THR A 237 20.60 -2.47 -2.67
C THR A 237 21.12 -3.29 -3.86
N PRO A 238 20.26 -3.63 -4.85
CA PRO A 238 20.66 -4.49 -5.94
C PRO A 238 21.89 -3.94 -6.68
N GLN A 239 22.80 -4.83 -7.04
CA GLN A 239 24.05 -4.48 -7.71
C GLN A 239 23.96 -4.70 -9.23
N PRO A 240 24.64 -3.89 -10.06
CA PRO A 240 24.59 -3.97 -11.53
C PRO A 240 24.79 -5.38 -12.12
N TRP A 241 25.68 -6.19 -11.55
CA TRP A 241 25.93 -7.57 -12.05
C TRP A 241 24.84 -8.57 -11.64
N GLN A 242 24.04 -8.27 -10.61
CA GLN A 242 22.88 -9.10 -10.26
C GLN A 242 21.80 -9.02 -11.35
N TYR A 243 21.78 -7.94 -12.16
CA TYR A 243 20.87 -7.73 -13.28
C TYR A 243 21.16 -8.56 -14.54
N GLU A 244 22.34 -9.19 -14.68
CA GLU A 244 22.58 -10.10 -15.81
C GLU A 244 21.65 -11.34 -15.77
N HIS A 245 21.08 -11.62 -14.60
CA HIS A 245 20.10 -12.70 -14.38
C HIS A 245 18.78 -12.23 -13.74
N TYR A 246 18.65 -10.94 -13.39
CA TYR A 246 17.44 -10.36 -12.83
C TYR A 246 16.73 -9.50 -13.87
N HIS A 247 15.42 -9.67 -14.03
CA HIS A 247 14.67 -8.68 -14.79
C HIS A 247 14.75 -7.33 -14.05
N PRO A 248 14.93 -6.20 -14.75
CA PRO A 248 15.05 -4.87 -14.13
C PRO A 248 13.83 -4.45 -13.30
N ASN A 249 12.73 -5.18 -13.40
CA ASN A 249 11.49 -4.97 -12.65
C ASN A 249 11.39 -5.85 -11.39
N ASP A 250 12.34 -6.74 -11.12
CA ASP A 250 12.26 -7.68 -10.00
C ASP A 250 12.77 -7.04 -8.70
N LEU A 251 12.08 -7.33 -7.60
CA LEU A 251 12.50 -6.89 -6.27
C LEU A 251 13.70 -7.72 -5.77
N PRO A 252 14.64 -7.13 -5.01
CA PRO A 252 15.80 -7.86 -4.49
C PRO A 252 15.37 -8.92 -3.48
N THR A 253 15.66 -10.20 -3.75
CA THR A 253 15.37 -11.30 -2.80
C THR A 253 16.58 -11.72 -1.98
N THR A 254 17.78 -11.26 -2.34
CA THR A 254 19.04 -11.79 -1.77
C THR A 254 19.20 -11.56 -0.27
N TRP A 255 18.60 -10.50 0.28
CA TRP A 255 18.63 -10.21 1.71
C TRP A 255 17.78 -11.22 2.51
N MET A 256 16.77 -11.84 1.90
CA MET A 256 15.91 -12.84 2.55
C MET A 256 16.66 -14.15 2.85
N TYR A 257 17.76 -14.45 2.13
CA TYR A 257 18.65 -15.57 2.47
C TYR A 257 19.36 -15.41 3.81
N ARG A 258 19.27 -14.24 4.46
CA ARG A 258 19.77 -14.00 5.81
C ARG A 258 18.74 -14.26 6.90
N PHE A 259 17.56 -14.76 6.55
CA PHE A 259 16.59 -15.22 7.53
C PHE A 259 16.96 -16.59 8.10
N ASN A 260 16.68 -16.77 9.38
CA ASN A 260 16.78 -18.02 10.10
C ASN A 260 15.35 -18.44 10.51
N LYS A 261 14.92 -19.63 10.07
CA LYS A 261 13.56 -20.16 10.30
C LYS A 261 13.14 -20.21 11.75
N ASP A 262 14.09 -20.37 12.67
CA ASP A 262 13.79 -20.54 14.10
C ASP A 262 13.92 -19.22 14.89
N GLU A 263 14.56 -18.20 14.31
CA GLU A 263 14.94 -16.97 15.03
C GLU A 263 14.31 -15.71 14.41
N THR A 264 14.11 -15.66 13.10
CA THR A 264 13.61 -14.48 12.39
C THR A 264 12.12 -14.29 12.61
N LYS A 265 11.75 -13.12 13.12
CA LYS A 265 10.35 -12.69 13.26
C LYS A 265 9.99 -11.69 12.18
N VAL A 266 8.90 -11.94 11.46
CA VAL A 266 8.48 -11.08 10.36
C VAL A 266 7.08 -10.55 10.63
N TYR A 267 6.90 -9.25 10.44
CA TYR A 267 5.63 -8.57 10.63
C TYR A 267 5.30 -7.77 9.38
N VAL A 268 4.12 -8.02 8.81
CA VAL A 268 3.62 -7.30 7.64
C VAL A 268 2.32 -6.63 8.01
N CYS A 269 2.22 -5.34 7.73
CA CYS A 269 1.01 -4.61 7.95
C CYS A 269 -0.08 -5.03 6.96
N GLN A 270 -1.29 -5.26 7.47
CA GLN A 270 -2.46 -5.63 6.68
C GLN A 270 -3.52 -4.52 6.71
N GLU A 271 -4.07 -4.17 5.55
CA GLU A 271 -5.15 -3.20 5.49
C GLU A 271 -6.38 -3.68 6.28
N GLY A 272 -6.92 -2.81 7.14
CA GLY A 272 -8.08 -3.10 7.97
C GLY A 272 -7.80 -3.88 9.25
N VAL A 273 -6.55 -4.31 9.48
CA VAL A 273 -6.14 -5.02 10.69
C VAL A 273 -5.37 -4.06 11.59
N MET A 274 -5.81 -3.92 12.85
CA MET A 274 -5.17 -3.01 13.80
C MET A 274 -4.07 -3.67 14.63
N ASP A 275 -4.07 -5.00 14.69
CA ASP A 275 -3.09 -5.77 15.43
C ASP A 275 -1.84 -6.05 14.57
N VAL A 276 -0.70 -6.22 15.22
CA VAL A 276 0.53 -6.64 14.56
C VAL A 276 0.35 -8.08 14.06
N VAL A 277 0.48 -8.31 12.76
CA VAL A 277 0.36 -9.67 12.18
C VAL A 277 1.76 -10.26 11.99
N GLU A 278 2.04 -11.33 12.73
CA GLU A 278 3.26 -12.12 12.59
C GLU A 278 3.11 -13.12 11.43
N TYR A 279 4.09 -13.13 10.54
CA TYR A 279 4.18 -14.03 9.39
C TYR A 279 5.21 -15.10 9.68
N THR A 280 4.92 -16.34 9.31
CA THR A 280 5.98 -17.34 9.12
C THR A 280 6.87 -16.93 7.94
N ILE A 281 8.10 -17.43 7.87
CA ILE A 281 8.98 -17.16 6.71
C ILE A 281 8.30 -17.58 5.40
N SER A 282 7.62 -18.73 5.36
CA SER A 282 6.93 -19.17 4.14
C SER A 282 5.77 -18.25 3.74
N GLN A 283 5.06 -17.68 4.72
CA GLN A 283 4.01 -16.68 4.45
C GLN A 283 4.63 -15.40 3.92
N PHE A 284 5.76 -14.96 4.49
CA PHE A 284 6.46 -13.77 4.00
C PHE A 284 7.05 -13.98 2.61
N ASP A 285 7.61 -15.15 2.31
CA ASP A 285 8.11 -15.49 0.97
C ASP A 285 6.97 -15.42 -0.07
N SER A 286 5.79 -15.97 0.26
CA SER A 286 4.58 -15.88 -0.57
C SER A 286 4.15 -14.43 -0.78
N TRP A 287 4.02 -13.67 0.33
CA TRP A 287 3.65 -12.26 0.28
C TRP A 287 4.65 -11.43 -0.53
N TYR A 288 5.96 -11.61 -0.35
CA TYR A 288 6.99 -10.84 -1.05
C TYR A 288 7.02 -11.14 -2.55
N PHE A 289 6.79 -12.40 -2.93
CA PHE A 289 6.67 -12.81 -4.33
C PHE A 289 5.47 -12.14 -5.01
N HIS A 290 4.28 -12.19 -4.40
CA HIS A 290 3.08 -11.55 -4.96
C HIS A 290 3.17 -10.03 -4.91
N PHE A 291 3.80 -9.47 -3.86
CA PHE A 291 4.12 -8.06 -3.78
C PHE A 291 4.99 -7.62 -4.98
N GLY A 292 6.04 -8.37 -5.32
CA GLY A 292 6.88 -8.11 -6.49
C GLY A 292 6.19 -8.36 -7.84
N THR A 293 5.13 -9.16 -7.87
CA THR A 293 4.28 -9.33 -9.07
C THR A 293 3.45 -8.08 -9.35
N MET A 294 3.05 -7.37 -8.28
CA MET A 294 2.22 -6.16 -8.38
C MET A 294 3.06 -4.88 -8.44
N TRP A 295 4.18 -4.85 -7.72
CA TRP A 295 5.00 -3.67 -7.49
C TRP A 295 6.41 -3.85 -8.03
N HIS A 296 6.86 -2.87 -8.81
CA HIS A 296 8.18 -2.87 -9.39
C HIS A 296 8.78 -1.46 -9.48
N PRO A 297 10.11 -1.32 -9.59
CA PRO A 297 10.72 -0.04 -9.92
C PRO A 297 10.26 0.46 -11.30
N ASP A 298 10.20 1.77 -11.50
CA ASP A 298 10.07 2.31 -12.86
C ASP A 298 11.33 1.93 -13.66
N ALA A 299 11.14 1.36 -14.85
CA ALA A 299 12.23 0.94 -15.73
C ALA A 299 13.16 2.09 -16.14
N LYS A 300 12.70 3.34 -16.02
CA LYS A 300 13.51 4.56 -16.27
C LYS A 300 14.23 5.07 -15.03
N MET A 301 13.92 4.54 -13.85
CA MET A 301 14.51 4.97 -12.58
C MET A 301 15.85 4.30 -12.35
N GLU A 302 16.85 5.08 -11.93
CA GLU A 302 18.13 4.51 -11.53
C GLU A 302 17.96 3.62 -10.28
N THR A 303 18.68 2.50 -10.22
CA THR A 303 18.66 1.58 -9.06
C THR A 303 18.94 2.29 -7.74
N SER A 304 19.87 3.25 -7.76
CA SER A 304 20.25 4.05 -6.59
C SER A 304 19.13 4.96 -6.09
N GLU A 305 18.25 5.38 -6.99
CA GLU A 305 17.05 6.11 -6.64
C GLU A 305 15.95 5.16 -6.15
N ALA A 306 15.80 4.01 -6.81
CA ALA A 306 14.78 3.01 -6.52
C ALA A 306 14.96 2.36 -5.14
N PHE A 307 16.20 2.10 -4.74
CA PHE A 307 16.52 1.39 -3.50
C PHE A 307 17.46 2.22 -2.63
N LYS A 308 16.98 2.60 -1.44
CA LYS A 308 17.78 3.36 -0.46
C LYS A 308 17.84 2.62 0.86
N LEU A 309 19.03 2.54 1.44
CA LEU A 309 19.24 1.95 2.75
C LEU A 309 19.54 3.06 3.76
N SER A 310 18.90 3.03 4.92
CA SER A 310 19.19 3.93 6.03
C SER A 310 19.49 3.15 7.30
N ILE A 311 20.59 3.46 7.98
CA ILE A 311 20.98 2.80 9.23
C ILE A 311 20.66 3.73 10.40
N THR A 312 19.89 3.21 11.36
CA THR A 312 19.45 3.95 12.55
C THR A 312 20.30 3.60 13.75
N LEU A 313 20.68 2.32 13.89
CA LEU A 313 21.56 1.83 14.93
C LEU A 313 22.65 0.95 14.34
N PHE A 314 23.90 1.19 14.75
CA PHE A 314 25.04 0.35 14.43
C PHE A 314 25.86 0.11 15.71
N LYS A 315 26.01 -1.16 16.09
CA LYS A 315 26.85 -1.64 17.19
C LYS A 315 27.58 -2.90 16.73
N ASP A 316 28.61 -3.31 17.46
CA ASP A 316 29.45 -4.49 17.13
C ASP A 316 28.67 -5.78 16.82
N TYR A 317 27.51 -5.97 17.45
CA TYR A 317 26.68 -7.16 17.30
C TYR A 317 25.27 -6.89 16.77
N ASP A 318 24.86 -5.63 16.64
CA ASP A 318 23.47 -5.26 16.31
C ASP A 318 23.42 -4.16 15.24
N ILE A 319 22.60 -4.38 14.23
CA ILE A 319 22.26 -3.37 13.21
C ILE A 319 20.75 -3.20 13.22
N VAL A 320 20.29 -1.95 13.26
CA VAL A 320 18.89 -1.61 12.94
C VAL A 320 18.90 -0.67 11.77
N GLY A 321 18.20 -1.05 10.71
CA GLY A 321 18.15 -0.29 9.47
C GLY A 321 16.77 -0.32 8.83
N ARG A 322 16.66 0.41 7.72
CA ARG A 322 15.45 0.53 6.93
C ARG A 322 15.83 0.56 5.45
N SER A 323 15.31 -0.39 4.69
CA SER A 323 15.33 -0.34 3.22
C SER A 323 14.07 0.39 2.74
N THR A 324 14.27 1.39 1.89
CA THR A 324 13.20 2.17 1.24
C THR A 324 13.20 1.84 -0.24
N MET A 325 12.06 1.42 -0.76
CA MET A 325 11.88 1.06 -2.17
C MET A 325 10.88 2.03 -2.81
N LYS A 326 11.27 2.71 -3.89
CA LYS A 326 10.36 3.50 -4.73
C LYS A 326 9.80 2.59 -5.83
N LEU A 327 8.52 2.26 -5.72
CA LEU A 327 7.87 1.27 -6.58
C LEU A 327 6.58 1.84 -7.17
N GLN A 328 6.23 1.41 -8.37
CA GLN A 328 4.94 1.64 -9.00
C GLN A 328 4.16 0.33 -9.09
N MET A 329 2.84 0.42 -9.08
CA MET A 329 1.95 -0.74 -9.20
C MET A 329 1.46 -0.91 -10.65
N GLY A 330 1.34 -2.15 -11.11
CA GLY A 330 0.70 -2.46 -12.39
C GLY A 330 1.69 -2.54 -13.54
N VAL A 331 1.24 -2.23 -14.76
CA VAL A 331 2.07 -2.24 -15.98
C VAL A 331 2.07 -0.89 -16.71
N SER A 332 1.40 0.11 -16.13
CA SER A 332 1.26 1.44 -16.73
C SER A 332 2.56 2.22 -16.58
N PRO A 333 3.09 2.85 -17.66
CA PRO A 333 4.31 3.64 -17.59
C PRO A 333 4.15 4.95 -16.81
N ASP A 334 2.92 5.41 -16.59
CA ASP A 334 2.59 6.65 -15.87
C ASP A 334 2.01 6.37 -14.47
N ALA A 335 2.24 5.16 -13.94
CA ALA A 335 1.77 4.77 -12.62
C ALA A 335 2.42 5.63 -11.53
N SER A 336 1.64 5.94 -10.47
CA SER A 336 2.15 6.74 -9.36
C SER A 336 3.21 5.95 -8.58
N ILE A 337 4.39 6.55 -8.43
CA ILE A 337 5.47 5.99 -7.61
C ILE A 337 5.13 6.15 -6.12
N ARG A 338 5.26 5.07 -5.37
CA ARG A 338 5.04 4.98 -3.94
C ARG A 338 6.32 4.52 -3.23
N GLU A 339 6.51 5.01 -2.01
CA GLU A 339 7.63 4.59 -1.16
C GLU A 339 7.19 3.49 -0.19
N TRP A 340 7.89 2.37 -0.25
CA TRP A 340 7.72 1.22 0.62
C TRP A 340 8.89 1.12 1.58
N ASN A 341 8.60 0.88 2.85
CA ASN A 341 9.62 0.80 3.90
C ASN A 341 9.68 -0.62 4.44
N PHE A 342 10.90 -1.13 4.59
CA PHE A 342 11.21 -2.43 5.18
C PHE A 342 12.21 -2.17 6.30
N LYS A 343 11.72 -2.14 7.53
CA LYS A 343 12.57 -1.98 8.71
C LYS A 343 13.12 -3.35 9.10
N PHE A 344 14.40 -3.42 9.44
CA PHE A 344 15.03 -4.68 9.83
C PHE A 344 15.96 -4.48 11.03
N GLN A 345 16.06 -5.55 11.81
CA GLN A 345 17.09 -5.75 12.81
C GLN A 345 17.94 -6.94 12.37
N ALA A 346 19.26 -6.83 12.54
CA ALA A 346 20.18 -7.91 12.27
C ALA A 346 21.19 -8.05 13.41
N ARG A 347 21.55 -9.30 13.71
CA ARG A 347 22.55 -9.64 14.72
C ARG A 347 23.71 -10.41 14.13
N ARG A 348 24.89 -10.16 14.68
CA ARG A 348 26.11 -10.89 14.31
C ARG A 348 26.20 -12.20 15.08
N ARG A 349 26.29 -13.33 14.37
CA ARG A 349 26.53 -14.66 14.94
C ARG A 349 27.97 -15.09 14.67
N GLY A 350 28.73 -15.23 15.76
CA GLY A 350 30.17 -15.51 15.68
C GLY A 350 30.94 -14.34 15.05
N GLU A 351 32.14 -14.62 14.55
CA GLU A 351 32.99 -13.60 13.94
C GLU A 351 32.48 -13.16 12.55
N GLU A 352 31.56 -13.89 11.93
CA GLU A 352 31.49 -13.90 10.46
C GLU A 352 30.12 -13.78 9.78
N ASN A 353 28.98 -13.92 10.49
CA ASN A 353 27.67 -14.00 9.82
C ASN A 353 26.61 -13.08 10.44
N TRP A 354 26.09 -12.13 9.65
CA TRP A 354 24.89 -11.37 9.98
C TRP A 354 23.64 -12.18 9.66
N ILE A 355 22.73 -12.26 10.62
CA ILE A 355 21.39 -12.86 10.48
C ILE A 355 20.38 -11.76 10.74
N ILE A 356 19.33 -11.70 9.92
CA ILE A 356 18.21 -10.79 10.16
C ILE A 356 17.27 -11.48 11.15
N ASP A 357 17.20 -11.01 12.37
CA ASP A 357 16.35 -11.58 13.43
C ASP A 357 14.96 -10.95 13.45
N ARG A 358 14.77 -9.77 12.84
CA ARG A 358 13.44 -9.13 12.76
C ARG A 358 13.25 -8.31 11.49
N VAL A 359 12.05 -8.39 10.90
CA VAL A 359 11.60 -7.55 9.79
C VAL A 359 10.21 -6.99 10.10
N GLU A 360 10.02 -5.70 9.83
CA GLU A 360 8.72 -5.03 9.93
C GLU A 360 8.45 -4.24 8.64
N VAL A 361 7.34 -4.57 7.97
CA VAL A 361 6.84 -3.88 6.78
C VAL A 361 5.64 -3.01 7.18
N PRO A 362 5.85 -1.72 7.49
CA PRO A 362 4.75 -0.79 7.76
C PRO A 362 3.86 -0.62 6.54
N CYS A 363 2.59 -0.31 6.81
CA CYS A 363 1.65 0.01 5.74
C CYS A 363 2.01 1.34 5.06
N ASN A 364 1.67 1.43 3.77
CA ASN A 364 1.68 2.68 3.05
C ASN A 364 0.30 3.39 3.23
N PRO A 365 0.25 4.59 3.84
CA PRO A 365 -1.01 5.28 4.12
C PRO A 365 -1.72 5.81 2.86
N GLU A 366 -1.00 5.92 1.74
CA GLU A 366 -1.54 6.41 0.47
C GLU A 366 -2.20 5.31 -0.35
N VAL A 367 -1.87 4.05 -0.07
CA VAL A 367 -2.32 2.89 -0.85
C VAL A 367 -3.59 2.30 -0.24
N LYS A 368 -4.61 2.07 -1.06
CA LYS A 368 -5.75 1.21 -0.74
C LYS A 368 -5.48 -0.17 -1.33
N TYR A 369 -4.95 -1.07 -0.51
CA TYR A 369 -4.34 -2.33 -0.96
C TYR A 369 -5.31 -3.14 -1.81
N LYS A 370 -6.52 -3.37 -1.29
CA LYS A 370 -7.49 -4.22 -1.99
C LYS A 370 -8.04 -3.55 -3.26
N ASP A 371 -8.40 -2.27 -3.17
CA ASP A 371 -8.96 -1.52 -4.30
C ASP A 371 -7.95 -1.38 -5.45
N GLU A 372 -6.71 -0.96 -5.14
CA GLU A 372 -5.67 -0.76 -6.14
C GLU A 372 -5.18 -2.08 -6.72
N SER A 373 -5.05 -3.14 -5.90
CA SER A 373 -4.67 -4.47 -6.40
C SER A 373 -5.67 -5.02 -7.41
N LEU A 374 -6.99 -4.87 -7.19
CA LEU A 374 -8.00 -5.37 -8.14
C LEU A 374 -7.94 -4.64 -9.49
N VAL A 375 -7.65 -3.34 -9.47
CA VAL A 375 -7.47 -2.54 -10.69
C VAL A 375 -6.23 -3.01 -11.45
N ALA A 376 -5.09 -3.12 -10.77
CA ALA A 376 -3.81 -3.42 -11.42
C ALA A 376 -3.68 -4.88 -11.87
N ILE A 377 -4.24 -5.84 -11.13
CA ILE A 377 -4.00 -7.27 -11.42
C ILE A 377 -4.55 -7.71 -12.78
N ARG A 378 -5.65 -7.09 -13.24
CA ARG A 378 -6.25 -7.36 -14.55
C ARG A 378 -5.25 -7.10 -15.68
N ASP A 379 -4.58 -5.95 -15.61
CA ASP A 379 -3.60 -5.53 -16.61
C ASP A 379 -2.32 -6.36 -16.53
N ILE A 380 -1.88 -6.70 -15.31
CA ILE A 380 -0.71 -7.55 -15.10
C ILE A 380 -0.95 -8.96 -15.66
N VAL A 381 -2.09 -9.58 -15.35
CA VAL A 381 -2.46 -10.92 -15.82
C VAL A 381 -2.53 -10.95 -17.35
N ALA A 382 -3.17 -9.95 -17.95
CA ALA A 382 -3.25 -9.86 -19.40
C ALA A 382 -1.87 -9.62 -20.04
N LYS A 383 -1.03 -8.75 -19.45
CA LYS A 383 0.33 -8.50 -19.95
C LYS A 383 1.19 -9.77 -19.90
N LYS A 384 1.12 -10.52 -18.80
CA LYS A 384 1.83 -11.81 -18.66
C LYS A 384 1.35 -12.82 -19.68
N PHE A 385 0.05 -12.92 -19.92
CA PHE A 385 -0.49 -13.76 -21.00
C PHE A 385 0.08 -13.35 -22.37
N VAL A 386 0.08 -12.05 -22.68
CA VAL A 386 0.62 -11.50 -23.94
C VAL A 386 2.11 -11.82 -24.10
N ASP A 387 2.94 -11.54 -23.10
CA ASP A 387 4.38 -11.85 -23.14
C ASP A 387 4.60 -13.35 -23.40
N TYR A 388 3.82 -14.21 -22.74
CA TYR A 388 3.95 -15.65 -22.89
C TYR A 388 3.57 -16.17 -24.28
N VAL A 389 2.54 -15.58 -24.89
CA VAL A 389 2.13 -15.88 -26.27
C VAL A 389 3.20 -15.39 -27.26
N GLU A 390 3.70 -14.17 -27.09
CA GLU A 390 4.69 -13.55 -27.97
C GLU A 390 6.04 -14.27 -27.96
N GLU A 391 6.53 -14.66 -26.78
CA GLU A 391 7.80 -15.38 -26.64
C GLU A 391 7.79 -16.75 -27.32
N ARG A 392 6.62 -17.39 -27.38
CA ARG A 392 6.51 -18.75 -27.90
C ARG A 392 6.05 -18.83 -29.36
N ASN A 393 5.39 -17.80 -29.90
CA ASN A 393 5.00 -17.61 -31.31
C ASN A 393 4.03 -18.65 -31.92
N ALA A 394 4.22 -19.95 -31.65
CA ALA A 394 3.29 -21.03 -31.98
C ALA A 394 3.38 -22.12 -30.89
N THR A 395 2.26 -22.43 -30.25
CA THR A 395 2.27 -23.41 -29.16
C THR A 395 1.01 -24.27 -29.15
N GLN A 396 1.02 -25.33 -28.35
CA GLN A 396 -0.24 -25.94 -27.95
C GLN A 396 -0.98 -24.92 -27.08
N TRP A 397 -2.27 -24.67 -27.35
CA TRP A 397 -3.07 -23.64 -26.68
C TRP A 397 -3.05 -23.75 -25.14
N TYR A 398 -2.90 -24.96 -24.59
CA TYR A 398 -2.80 -25.16 -23.14
C TYR A 398 -1.45 -24.73 -22.56
N SER A 399 -0.41 -24.61 -23.39
CA SER A 399 0.89 -24.16 -22.93
C SER A 399 0.88 -22.66 -22.59
N THR A 400 -0.07 -21.89 -23.14
CA THR A 400 -0.24 -20.47 -22.85
C THR A 400 -0.96 -20.21 -21.53
N ILE A 401 -1.33 -21.24 -20.76
CA ILE A 401 -1.91 -21.08 -19.41
C ILE A 401 -0.85 -21.20 -18.30
N ASP A 402 0.43 -21.42 -18.65
CA ASP A 402 1.48 -21.65 -17.66
C ASP A 402 1.76 -20.43 -16.79
N PHE A 403 1.59 -19.21 -17.35
CA PHE A 403 1.75 -17.93 -16.64
C PHE A 403 0.86 -17.83 -15.39
N VAL A 404 -0.26 -18.57 -15.36
CA VAL A 404 -1.24 -18.55 -14.25
C VAL A 404 -0.63 -19.03 -12.94
N LYS A 405 0.45 -19.84 -12.99
CA LYS A 405 1.13 -20.33 -11.79
C LYS A 405 1.55 -19.20 -10.85
N GLU A 406 2.01 -18.08 -11.39
CA GLU A 406 2.44 -16.89 -10.64
C GLU A 406 1.28 -16.22 -9.87
N PHE A 407 0.03 -16.51 -10.26
CA PHE A 407 -1.17 -15.91 -9.68
C PHE A 407 -1.94 -16.87 -8.77
N THR A 408 -1.42 -18.08 -8.51
CA THR A 408 -2.14 -19.10 -7.73
C THR A 408 -1.48 -19.36 -6.38
N LYS A 409 -2.30 -19.56 -5.34
CA LYS A 409 -1.82 -19.85 -3.98
C LYS A 409 -1.11 -21.21 -3.84
N LYS A 410 -1.45 -22.19 -4.68
CA LYS A 410 -0.96 -23.59 -4.56
C LYS A 410 -0.34 -24.13 -5.85
N GLY A 411 -0.04 -23.28 -6.83
CA GLY A 411 0.41 -23.73 -8.16
C GLY A 411 -0.63 -24.57 -8.91
N LYS A 412 -1.91 -24.46 -8.54
CA LYS A 412 -3.03 -25.22 -9.10
C LYS A 412 -4.18 -24.27 -9.36
N VAL A 413 -4.77 -24.37 -10.54
CA VAL A 413 -5.97 -23.66 -10.96
C VAL A 413 -6.95 -24.66 -11.55
N ASP A 414 -8.23 -24.45 -11.26
CA ASP A 414 -9.30 -25.16 -11.95
C ASP A 414 -9.45 -24.58 -13.36
N PHE A 415 -9.34 -25.45 -14.35
CA PHE A 415 -9.44 -25.05 -15.75
C PHE A 415 -10.64 -25.69 -16.41
N VAL A 416 -11.56 -24.84 -16.88
CA VAL A 416 -12.72 -25.24 -17.65
C VAL A 416 -12.45 -24.87 -19.11
N TYR A 417 -12.55 -25.84 -20.02
CA TYR A 417 -12.21 -25.62 -21.43
C TYR A 417 -13.13 -26.36 -22.36
N CYS A 418 -13.20 -25.87 -23.59
CA CYS A 418 -13.93 -26.54 -24.65
C CYS A 418 -12.99 -27.42 -25.47
N ASP A 419 -13.33 -28.71 -25.56
CA ASP A 419 -12.70 -29.67 -26.46
C ASP A 419 -13.77 -30.28 -27.37
N ALA A 420 -13.61 -30.13 -28.68
CA ALA A 420 -14.56 -30.60 -29.69
C ALA A 420 -16.05 -30.24 -29.43
N GLY A 421 -16.31 -29.06 -28.84
CA GLY A 421 -17.67 -28.60 -28.51
C GLY A 421 -18.22 -29.09 -27.17
N ALA A 422 -17.46 -29.92 -26.42
CA ALA A 422 -17.79 -30.34 -25.07
C ALA A 422 -16.99 -29.57 -24.03
N VAL A 423 -17.64 -29.18 -22.94
CA VAL A 423 -16.99 -28.50 -21.81
C VAL A 423 -16.37 -29.54 -20.87
N SER A 424 -15.06 -29.48 -20.69
CA SER A 424 -14.26 -30.35 -19.84
C SER A 424 -13.68 -29.57 -18.66
N LYS A 425 -13.52 -30.24 -17.51
CA LYS A 425 -12.83 -29.69 -16.33
C LYS A 425 -11.53 -30.44 -16.11
N SER A 426 -10.45 -29.72 -15.93
CA SER A 426 -9.13 -30.29 -15.63
C SER A 426 -8.36 -29.39 -14.68
N TYR A 427 -7.31 -29.95 -14.09
CA TYR A 427 -6.30 -29.17 -13.39
C TYR A 427 -5.14 -28.91 -14.36
N GLN A 428 -4.52 -27.73 -14.27
CA GLN A 428 -3.40 -27.34 -15.13
C GLN A 428 -2.35 -28.45 -15.33
N LEU A 429 -1.94 -29.14 -14.25
CA LEU A 429 -0.94 -30.21 -14.29
C LEU A 429 -1.40 -31.44 -15.13
N ILE A 430 -2.70 -31.72 -15.14
CA ILE A 430 -3.29 -32.85 -15.88
C ILE A 430 -3.37 -32.53 -17.36
N LEU A 431 -3.69 -31.29 -17.74
CA LEU A 431 -3.67 -30.83 -19.15
C LEU A 431 -2.29 -31.02 -19.79
N PHE A 432 -1.22 -30.64 -19.07
CA PHE A 432 0.15 -30.84 -19.53
C PHE A 432 0.54 -32.32 -19.71
N THR A 433 -0.11 -33.23 -19.00
CA THR A 433 0.23 -34.67 -19.00
C THR A 433 -0.65 -35.47 -19.96
N HIS A 434 -1.92 -35.09 -20.12
CA HIS A 434 -2.91 -35.76 -20.96
C HIS A 434 -2.64 -35.56 -22.47
N ASP A 435 -2.16 -34.39 -22.88
CA ASP A 435 -2.09 -34.01 -24.29
C ASP A 435 -0.70 -34.04 -24.92
N LYS A 436 0.30 -34.63 -24.24
CA LYS A 436 1.59 -34.99 -24.88
C LYS A 436 1.45 -35.87 -26.14
N GLY A 437 0.24 -36.40 -26.42
CA GLY A 437 -0.10 -37.15 -27.63
C GLY A 437 -0.97 -36.43 -28.68
N GLN A 438 -1.39 -35.17 -28.47
CA GLN A 438 -2.26 -34.41 -29.40
C GLN A 438 -1.45 -33.44 -30.27
N LEU A 439 -1.67 -33.50 -31.60
CA LEU A 439 -0.82 -32.89 -32.65
C LEU A 439 -1.25 -31.49 -33.14
N HIS A 440 -2.28 -30.89 -32.56
CA HIS A 440 -2.84 -29.64 -33.08
C HIS A 440 -2.28 -28.41 -32.34
N SER A 441 -1.32 -27.73 -32.98
CA SER A 441 -0.80 -26.44 -32.51
C SER A 441 -1.74 -25.29 -32.90
N THR A 442 -1.90 -24.34 -31.99
CA THR A 442 -2.76 -23.16 -32.13
C THR A 442 -1.89 -21.91 -32.08
N LYS A 443 -2.22 -20.92 -32.91
CA LYS A 443 -1.55 -19.62 -32.89
C LYS A 443 -2.56 -18.55 -32.51
N PHE A 444 -2.29 -17.84 -31.42
CA PHE A 444 -3.10 -16.69 -31.02
C PHE A 444 -2.68 -15.46 -31.82
N THR A 445 -3.65 -14.76 -32.41
CA THR A 445 -3.43 -13.66 -33.38
C THR A 445 -3.79 -12.31 -32.78
N LYS A 446 -4.88 -12.24 -32.01
CA LYS A 446 -5.39 -11.01 -31.41
C LYS A 446 -5.92 -11.25 -29.99
N TYR A 447 -6.01 -10.17 -29.20
CA TYR A 447 -6.66 -10.19 -27.90
C TYR A 447 -7.45 -8.91 -27.64
N TRP A 448 -8.46 -9.02 -26.79
CA TRP A 448 -9.24 -7.90 -26.28
C TRP A 448 -9.40 -8.05 -24.78
N MET A 449 -9.34 -6.95 -24.05
CA MET A 449 -9.54 -6.92 -22.61
C MET A 449 -10.76 -6.07 -22.28
N ASP A 450 -11.58 -6.55 -21.35
CA ASP A 450 -12.58 -5.70 -20.75
C ASP A 450 -11.88 -4.57 -20.00
N LYS A 451 -12.29 -3.33 -20.25
CA LYS A 451 -11.79 -2.12 -19.57
C LYS A 451 -12.88 -1.45 -18.72
N SER A 452 -13.97 -2.17 -18.43
CA SER A 452 -15.02 -1.69 -17.55
C SER A 452 -14.48 -1.26 -16.19
N ASP A 453 -15.10 -0.24 -15.61
CA ASP A 453 -14.79 0.22 -14.26
C ASP A 453 -14.92 -0.91 -13.24
N VAL A 454 -13.97 -0.96 -12.31
CA VAL A 454 -13.95 -1.93 -11.20
C VAL A 454 -14.83 -1.39 -10.05
N PRO A 455 -15.64 -2.24 -9.39
CA PRO A 455 -16.37 -1.82 -8.20
C PRO A 455 -15.43 -1.29 -7.12
N THR A 456 -15.79 -0.14 -6.53
CA THR A 456 -15.13 0.43 -5.35
C THR A 456 -16.15 0.57 -4.21
N PRO A 457 -15.94 -0.06 -3.03
CA PRO A 457 -14.79 -0.87 -2.65
C PRO A 457 -14.75 -2.23 -3.37
N ALA A 458 -13.54 -2.75 -3.54
CA ALA A 458 -13.28 -4.01 -4.22
C ALA A 458 -13.84 -5.21 -3.41
N PRO A 459 -14.59 -6.12 -4.06
CA PRO A 459 -15.15 -7.32 -3.44
C PRO A 459 -14.08 -8.37 -3.13
N ASP A 460 -14.36 -9.33 -2.24
CA ASP A 460 -13.44 -10.46 -1.99
C ASP A 460 -13.28 -11.36 -3.22
N THR A 461 -14.29 -11.45 -4.07
CA THR A 461 -14.24 -12.20 -5.32
C THR A 461 -14.63 -11.32 -6.50
N TYR A 462 -13.97 -11.52 -7.64
CA TYR A 462 -14.25 -10.77 -8.87
C TYR A 462 -14.02 -11.62 -10.11
N GLU A 463 -14.70 -11.27 -11.20
CA GLU A 463 -14.55 -11.95 -12.48
C GLU A 463 -14.06 -10.96 -13.53
N PHE A 464 -12.97 -11.32 -14.20
CA PHE A 464 -12.42 -10.54 -15.30
C PHE A 464 -12.59 -11.31 -16.60
N ARG A 465 -12.99 -10.59 -17.66
CA ARG A 465 -13.18 -11.17 -18.98
C ARG A 465 -12.18 -10.61 -19.97
N PHE A 466 -11.62 -11.50 -20.77
CA PHE A 466 -10.83 -11.13 -21.93
C PHE A 466 -11.15 -12.07 -23.08
N LYS A 467 -10.86 -11.66 -24.30
CA LYS A 467 -11.09 -12.47 -25.50
C LYS A 467 -9.79 -12.68 -26.25
N THR A 468 -9.66 -13.82 -26.91
CA THR A 468 -8.55 -14.08 -27.82
C THR A 468 -9.06 -14.58 -29.16
N MET A 469 -8.31 -14.27 -30.22
CA MET A 469 -8.49 -14.87 -31.53
C MET A 469 -7.36 -15.87 -31.77
N SER A 470 -7.71 -17.01 -32.36
CA SER A 470 -6.75 -18.06 -32.65
C SER A 470 -6.98 -18.73 -34.00
N GLU A 471 -5.89 -19.19 -34.62
CA GLU A 471 -5.87 -19.90 -35.89
C GLU A 471 -5.10 -21.21 -35.75
N ALA A 472 -5.33 -22.16 -36.68
CA ALA A 472 -4.50 -23.35 -36.76
C ALA A 472 -3.07 -22.96 -37.14
N ALA A 473 -2.06 -23.57 -36.50
CA ALA A 473 -0.65 -23.34 -36.83
C ALA A 473 -0.25 -24.04 -38.15
N SER A 474 -0.85 -23.62 -39.27
CA SER A 474 -0.57 -24.09 -40.62
C SER A 474 -0.17 -22.92 -41.52
N ALA A 475 0.39 -23.21 -42.71
CA ALA A 475 0.83 -22.17 -43.63
C ALA A 475 -0.33 -21.32 -44.19
N ASN A 476 -1.53 -21.90 -44.29
CA ASN A 476 -2.74 -21.25 -44.79
C ASN A 476 -3.93 -21.67 -43.88
N PRO A 477 -4.15 -21.00 -42.74
CA PRO A 477 -5.30 -21.30 -41.90
C PRO A 477 -6.60 -20.90 -42.61
N GLU A 478 -7.59 -21.80 -42.61
CA GLU A 478 -8.88 -21.56 -43.26
C GLU A 478 -9.85 -20.75 -42.40
N PHE A 479 -9.72 -20.83 -41.07
CA PHE A 479 -10.65 -20.23 -40.10
C PHE A 479 -9.89 -19.60 -38.92
N GLU A 480 -10.40 -18.45 -38.44
CA GLU A 480 -10.01 -17.83 -37.17
C GLU A 480 -11.16 -18.03 -36.17
N TYR A 481 -10.84 -18.31 -34.90
CA TYR A 481 -11.81 -18.57 -33.85
C TYR A 481 -11.67 -17.57 -32.71
N GLU A 482 -12.78 -16.95 -32.29
CA GLU A 482 -12.85 -16.11 -31.09
C GLU A 482 -13.16 -16.98 -29.85
N HIS A 483 -12.35 -16.84 -28.80
CA HIS A 483 -12.54 -17.46 -27.50
C HIS A 483 -12.77 -16.40 -26.43
N GLU A 484 -13.85 -16.53 -25.66
CA GLU A 484 -14.08 -15.72 -24.46
C GLU A 484 -13.49 -16.45 -23.24
N TRP A 485 -12.75 -15.71 -22.43
CA TRP A 485 -12.11 -16.19 -21.22
C TRP A 485 -12.69 -15.48 -20.01
N THR A 486 -12.98 -16.24 -18.96
CA THR A 486 -13.35 -15.73 -17.64
C THR A 486 -12.28 -16.14 -16.64
N ILE A 487 -11.65 -15.16 -16.00
CA ILE A 487 -10.70 -15.37 -14.91
C ILE A 487 -11.40 -14.97 -13.63
N HIS A 488 -11.46 -15.92 -12.70
CA HIS A 488 -11.99 -15.69 -11.37
C HIS A 488 -10.85 -15.32 -10.42
N PHE A 489 -11.07 -14.27 -9.64
CA PHE A 489 -10.12 -13.75 -8.65
C PHE A 489 -10.71 -13.90 -7.25
N GLU A 490 -9.87 -14.27 -6.28
CA GLU A 490 -10.18 -14.34 -4.85
C GLU A 490 -9.12 -13.59 -4.04
N TRP A 491 -9.55 -12.69 -3.16
CA TRP A 491 -8.68 -11.91 -2.29
C TRP A 491 -8.09 -12.75 -1.16
N ASP A 492 -6.77 -12.73 -1.04
CA ASP A 492 -6.05 -13.28 0.09
C ASP A 492 -5.53 -12.16 0.99
N GLN A 493 -6.03 -12.13 2.22
CA GLN A 493 -5.65 -11.12 3.21
C GLN A 493 -4.19 -11.23 3.67
N MET A 494 -3.61 -12.44 3.70
CA MET A 494 -2.21 -12.65 4.10
C MET A 494 -1.26 -12.19 3.00
N ASP A 495 -1.54 -12.55 1.76
CA ASP A 495 -0.69 -12.13 0.63
C ASP A 495 -1.03 -10.71 0.15
N GLN A 496 -2.15 -10.14 0.60
CA GLN A 496 -2.70 -8.85 0.16
C GLN A 496 -2.78 -8.78 -1.38
N PHE A 497 -3.26 -9.88 -1.96
CA PHE A 497 -3.22 -10.16 -3.39
C PHE A 497 -4.48 -10.91 -3.83
N TYR A 498 -4.88 -10.72 -5.09
CA TYR A 498 -5.97 -11.48 -5.69
C TYR A 498 -5.42 -12.72 -6.40
N HIS A 499 -5.67 -13.92 -5.88
CA HIS A 499 -5.28 -15.14 -6.59
C HIS A 499 -6.28 -15.49 -7.68
N ILE A 500 -5.79 -16.14 -8.73
CA ILE A 500 -6.63 -16.85 -9.69
C ILE A 500 -6.98 -18.22 -9.10
N ASP A 501 -8.25 -18.44 -8.78
CA ASP A 501 -8.79 -19.73 -8.32
C ASP A 501 -9.25 -20.60 -9.50
N LYS A 502 -9.79 -19.96 -10.54
CA LYS A 502 -10.40 -20.64 -11.68
C LYS A 502 -10.29 -19.84 -12.98
N ILE A 503 -10.12 -20.55 -14.09
CA ILE A 503 -10.18 -19.99 -15.44
C ILE A 503 -11.15 -20.81 -16.28
N GLU A 504 -11.98 -20.11 -17.05
CA GLU A 504 -12.88 -20.71 -18.04
C GLU A 504 -12.55 -20.18 -19.43
N MET A 505 -12.35 -21.09 -20.39
CA MET A 505 -12.24 -20.78 -21.80
C MET A 505 -13.48 -21.31 -22.54
N GLY A 506 -14.26 -20.40 -23.11
CA GLY A 506 -15.42 -20.73 -23.93
C GLY A 506 -15.03 -21.43 -25.24
N CYS A 507 -16.01 -22.13 -25.84
CA CYS A 507 -15.85 -22.72 -27.16
C CYS A 507 -15.57 -21.65 -28.22
N GLY A 508 -14.61 -21.94 -29.11
CA GLY A 508 -14.26 -21.07 -30.21
C GLY A 508 -15.46 -20.83 -31.12
N LYS A 509 -15.77 -19.56 -31.40
CA LYS A 509 -16.75 -19.17 -32.40
C LYS A 509 -16.02 -18.83 -33.68
N GLU A 510 -16.36 -19.51 -34.77
CA GLU A 510 -15.78 -19.22 -36.10
C GLU A 510 -16.04 -17.76 -36.45
N PHE A 511 -14.96 -17.04 -36.71
CA PHE A 511 -14.99 -15.65 -37.13
C PHE A 511 -15.12 -15.62 -38.66
N LYS A 512 -16.20 -15.01 -39.16
CA LYS A 512 -16.45 -14.89 -40.61
C LYS A 512 -16.11 -13.49 -41.09
N ASP A 513 -15.30 -13.41 -42.15
CA ASP A 513 -14.92 -12.14 -42.79
C ASP A 513 -16.16 -11.28 -43.09
N GLY A 514 -16.20 -10.07 -42.50
CA GLY A 514 -17.30 -9.11 -42.65
C GLY A 514 -18.07 -8.79 -41.37
N GLU A 515 -17.86 -9.52 -40.27
CA GLU A 515 -18.34 -9.12 -38.94
C GLU A 515 -17.50 -7.95 -38.40
N ALA A 516 -18.09 -6.77 -38.29
CA ALA A 516 -17.41 -5.56 -37.87
C ALA A 516 -17.02 -5.61 -36.39
N LEU A 517 -15.78 -5.94 -36.07
CA LEU A 517 -15.15 -5.66 -34.77
C LEU A 517 -13.65 -5.37 -34.97
N ALA A 518 -13.33 -4.21 -35.55
CA ALA A 518 -11.95 -3.84 -35.88
C ALA A 518 -11.39 -2.64 -35.11
N ALA A 519 -12.09 -2.09 -34.12
CA ALA A 519 -11.59 -0.92 -33.37
C ALA A 519 -10.84 -1.28 -32.08
N ASP A 520 -11.18 -2.39 -31.41
CA ASP A 520 -10.77 -2.60 -30.01
C ASP A 520 -9.84 -3.80 -29.77
N TYR A 521 -9.59 -4.65 -30.78
CA TYR A 521 -8.66 -5.79 -30.65
C TYR A 521 -7.21 -5.37 -30.86
N LEU A 522 -6.34 -5.84 -29.96
CA LEU A 522 -4.90 -5.66 -30.02
C LEU A 522 -4.24 -6.87 -30.70
N ILE A 523 -3.21 -6.63 -31.51
CA ILE A 523 -2.47 -7.65 -32.26
C ILE A 523 -1.24 -8.07 -31.44
N PHE A 524 -0.96 -9.37 -31.33
CA PHE A 524 0.28 -9.85 -30.71
C PHE A 524 1.50 -9.55 -31.58
N ASN A 525 2.60 -9.13 -30.97
CA ASN A 525 3.86 -8.87 -31.68
C ASN A 525 4.69 -10.16 -31.82
N LEU A 526 4.26 -11.03 -32.73
CA LEU A 526 4.90 -12.30 -33.00
C LEU A 526 6.12 -12.11 -33.93
N GLY A 527 7.30 -11.83 -33.38
CA GLY A 527 8.55 -11.82 -34.14
C GLY A 527 9.53 -10.66 -33.89
N GLY A 528 9.29 -9.79 -32.91
CA GLY A 528 10.27 -8.79 -32.49
C GLY A 528 11.36 -9.39 -31.59
N LYS A 529 12.64 -9.29 -31.98
CA LYS A 529 13.73 -9.41 -30.99
C LYS A 529 13.55 -8.28 -29.98
N LYS A 530 13.30 -8.62 -28.70
CA LYS A 530 13.43 -7.67 -27.58
C LYS A 530 14.89 -7.21 -27.47
#